data_AF-A0AAD7W6F1-F1
#
_entry.id   AF-A0AAD7W6F1-F1
#
_cell.length_a   1.000
_cell.length_b   1.000
_cell.length_c   1.000
_cell.angle_alpha   90.00
_cell.angle_beta   90.00
_cell.angle_gamma   90.00
#
_symmetry.space_group_name_H-M   'P 1'
#
loop_
_entity.id
_entity.type
_entity.pdbx_description
1 polymer ?
#
loop_
_entity_poly.entity_id
_entity_poly.type
_entity_poly.pdbx_seq_one_letter_code
_entity_poly.pdbx_strand_id
1 'polypeptide(L)'
;MTVRDYLMINRHFIRGQRVGDWPLTLNACEDLCPWLFAFGHTNYARWMPVFLKDMATLPDTLPSVHEAFMEGKFVVQHGDKKFSLMALDQSQEHSIKFLKEDSGSKGLYGQHEEKEIIKLSKPEVL
;
A
#
# COMPACT_ATOMS: atom_id res chain seq x y z
N MET A 1 -2.39 -1.11 27.64
CA MET A 1 -2.75 -1.66 26.32
C MET A 1 -4.14 -2.26 26.40
N THR A 2 -5.15 -1.51 25.97
CA THR A 2 -6.54 -1.98 25.89
C THR A 2 -6.92 -2.25 24.43
N VAL A 3 -7.95 -3.07 24.20
CA VAL A 3 -8.50 -3.31 22.86
C VAL A 3 -8.90 -2.00 22.17
N ARG A 4 -9.40 -1.03 22.95
CA ARG A 4 -9.74 0.29 22.44
C ARG A 4 -8.53 1.02 21.85
N ASP A 5 -7.38 0.94 22.52
CA ASP A 5 -6.14 1.58 22.04
C ASP A 5 -5.72 0.97 20.69
N TYR A 6 -5.71 -0.36 20.60
CA TYR A 6 -5.42 -1.07 19.34
C TYR A 6 -6.36 -0.63 18.20
N LEU A 7 -7.67 -0.57 18.46
CA LEU A 7 -8.64 -0.16 17.45
C LEU A 7 -8.41 1.29 16.98
N MET A 8 -8.07 2.19 17.89
CA MET A 8 -7.77 3.58 17.56
C MET A 8 -6.52 3.69 16.67
N ILE A 9 -5.48 2.93 16.99
CA ILE A 9 -4.24 2.91 16.20
C ILE A 9 -4.52 2.37 14.79
N ASN A 10 -5.26 1.28 14.65
CA ASN A 10 -5.63 0.73 13.34
C ASN A 10 -6.46 1.73 12.52
N ARG A 11 -7.37 2.46 13.17
CA ARG A 11 -8.13 3.52 12.51
C ARG A 11 -7.21 4.63 11.97
N HIS A 12 -6.18 5.02 12.72
CA HIS A 12 -5.19 6.00 12.26
C HIS A 12 -4.39 5.47 11.08
N PHE A 13 -3.93 4.22 11.15
CA PHE A 13 -3.21 3.57 10.05
C PHE A 13 -4.04 3.53 8.77
N ILE A 14 -5.28 3.05 8.84
CA ILE A 14 -6.20 3.00 7.70
C ILE A 14 -6.47 4.41 7.17
N ARG A 15 -6.78 5.37 8.05
CA ARG A 15 -7.02 6.75 7.64
C ARG A 15 -5.82 7.33 6.91
N GLY A 16 -4.62 7.15 7.45
CA GLY A 16 -3.36 7.62 6.87
C GLY A 16 -3.22 7.18 5.41
N GLN A 17 -3.40 5.90 5.15
CA GLN A 17 -3.36 5.38 3.78
C GLN A 17 -4.51 5.88 2.90
N ARG A 18 -5.75 5.85 3.40
CA ARG A 18 -6.94 6.23 2.61
C ARG A 18 -6.96 7.71 2.20
N VAL A 19 -6.21 8.57 2.90
CA VAL A 19 -6.10 10.00 2.59
C VAL A 19 -4.71 10.44 2.12
N GLY A 20 -3.73 9.53 2.04
CA GLY A 20 -2.36 9.86 1.64
C GLY A 20 -1.59 10.67 2.69
N ASP A 21 -1.93 10.54 3.97
CA ASP A 21 -1.26 11.20 5.09
C ASP A 21 -0.11 10.32 5.61
N TRP A 22 1.09 10.63 5.14
CA TRP A 22 2.30 9.89 5.45
C TRP A 22 2.72 9.98 6.92
N PRO A 23 2.79 11.17 7.57
CA PRO A 23 3.09 11.27 8.99
C PRO A 23 2.13 10.47 9.88
N LEU A 24 0.82 10.51 9.59
CA LEU A 24 -0.16 9.73 10.35
C LEU A 24 0.07 8.21 10.18
N THR A 25 0.46 7.79 8.97
CA THR A 25 0.78 6.39 8.68
C THR A 25 1.99 5.94 9.51
N LEU A 26 3.06 6.73 9.57
CA LEU A 26 4.26 6.42 10.35
C LEU A 26 3.99 6.39 11.86
N ASN A 27 3.28 7.38 12.39
CA ASN A 27 2.92 7.41 13.82
C ASN A 27 2.10 6.17 14.20
N ALA A 28 1.15 5.77 13.35
CA ALA A 28 0.37 4.57 13.59
C ALA A 28 1.22 3.29 13.49
N CYS A 29 2.22 3.23 12.60
CA CYS A 29 3.17 2.12 12.53
C CYS A 29 4.02 1.99 13.80
N GLU A 30 4.50 3.10 14.34
CA GLU A 30 5.23 3.15 15.61
C GLU A 30 4.35 2.63 16.76
N ASP A 31 3.13 3.15 16.87
CA ASP A 31 2.15 2.73 17.86
C ASP A 31 1.74 1.25 17.71
N LEU A 32 1.73 0.71 16.49
CA LEU A 32 1.42 -0.70 16.20
C LEU A 32 2.55 -1.66 16.60
N CYS A 33 3.80 -1.20 16.68
CA CYS A 33 4.96 -2.07 16.85
C CYS A 33 4.85 -2.99 18.09
N PRO A 34 4.45 -2.50 19.29
CA PRO A 34 4.23 -3.36 20.45
C PRO A 34 3.10 -4.38 20.26
N TRP A 35 2.07 -4.04 19.50
CA TRP A 35 0.94 -4.92 19.21
C TRP A 35 1.31 -6.05 18.26
N LEU A 36 2.16 -5.78 17.27
CA LEU A 36 2.67 -6.82 16.37
C LEU A 36 3.44 -7.90 17.14
N PHE A 37 4.19 -7.50 18.17
CA PHE A 37 4.84 -8.44 19.07
C PHE A 37 3.82 -9.22 19.92
N ALA A 38 2.85 -8.52 20.52
CA ALA A 38 1.82 -9.12 21.36
C ALA A 38 0.95 -10.15 20.61
N PHE A 39 0.69 -9.95 19.32
CA PHE A 39 -0.10 -10.86 18.47
C PHE A 39 0.74 -11.94 17.76
N GLY A 40 2.03 -12.03 18.04
CA GLY A 40 2.90 -13.05 17.43
C GLY A 40 3.20 -12.83 15.95
N HIS A 41 3.00 -11.61 15.44
CA HIS A 41 3.41 -11.21 14.08
C HIS A 41 4.91 -10.92 14.02
N THR A 42 5.72 -11.92 14.38
CA THR A 42 7.18 -11.79 14.60
C THR A 42 7.94 -11.23 13.40
N ASN A 43 7.54 -11.59 12.17
CA ASN A 43 8.13 -11.02 10.96
C ASN A 43 7.88 -9.51 10.86
N TYR A 44 6.65 -9.06 11.08
CA TYR A 44 6.32 -7.64 11.04
C TYR A 44 6.92 -6.88 12.22
N ALA A 45 6.86 -7.44 13.44
CA ALA A 45 7.45 -6.83 14.63
C ALA A 45 8.96 -6.64 14.50
N ARG A 46 9.67 -7.54 13.78
CA ARG A 46 11.11 -7.42 13.52
C ARG A 46 11.43 -6.31 12.51
N TRP A 47 10.64 -6.21 11.43
CA TRP A 47 10.92 -5.28 10.34
C TRP A 47 10.35 -3.87 10.57
N MET A 48 9.31 -3.73 11.39
CA MET A 48 8.68 -2.43 11.64
C MET A 48 9.66 -1.37 12.20
N PRO A 49 10.51 -1.66 13.20
CA PRO A 49 11.49 -0.68 13.68
C PRO A 49 12.54 -0.31 12.63
N VAL A 50 12.95 -1.27 11.78
CA VAL A 50 13.90 -1.03 10.69
C VAL A 50 13.28 -0.08 9.67
N PHE A 51 12.05 -0.37 9.25
CA PHE A 51 11.28 0.50 8.37
C PHE A 51 11.14 1.92 8.96
N LEU A 52 10.74 2.06 10.23
CA LEU A 52 10.59 3.37 10.88
C LEU A 52 11.91 4.16 10.92
N LYS A 53 13.02 3.48 11.20
CA LYS A 53 14.36 4.09 11.16
C LYS A 53 14.71 4.57 9.75
N ASP A 54 14.49 3.74 8.73
CA ASP A 54 14.76 4.11 7.34
C ASP A 54 13.94 5.34 6.95
N MET A 55 12.66 5.38 7.34
CA MET A 55 11.77 6.51 7.08
C MET A 55 12.19 7.79 7.82
N ALA A 56 12.74 7.67 9.03
CA ALA A 56 13.29 8.81 9.77
C ALA A 56 14.55 9.41 9.11
N THR A 57 15.35 8.59 8.44
CA THR A 57 16.55 9.03 7.70
C THR A 57 16.28 9.38 6.24
N LEU A 58 15.06 9.15 5.76
CA LEU A 58 14.66 9.39 4.38
C LEU A 58 14.83 10.85 3.91
N PRO A 59 14.56 11.89 4.74
CA PRO A 59 14.78 13.29 4.34
C PRO A 59 16.23 13.59 3.96
N ASP A 60 17.20 12.92 4.60
CA ASP A 60 18.62 13.14 4.36
C ASP A 60 19.17 12.22 3.26
N THR A 61 18.68 10.98 3.21
CA THR A 61 19.21 9.95 2.29
C THR A 61 18.59 10.01 0.90
N LEU A 62 17.27 10.25 0.81
CA LEU A 62 16.50 10.33 -0.44
C LEU A 62 15.43 11.44 -0.35
N PRO A 63 15.83 12.72 -0.38
CA PRO A 63 14.92 13.85 -0.18
C PRO A 63 13.74 13.88 -1.16
N SER A 64 13.96 13.49 -2.42
CA SER A 64 12.91 13.44 -3.45
C SER A 64 11.84 12.39 -3.18
N VAL A 65 12.21 11.25 -2.58
CA VAL A 65 11.26 10.21 -2.18
C VAL A 65 10.49 10.67 -0.95
N HIS A 66 11.17 11.29 0.02
CA HIS A 66 10.52 11.88 1.17
C HIS A 66 9.48 12.93 0.76
N GLU A 67 9.82 13.84 -0.15
CA GLU A 67 8.88 14.83 -0.69
C GLU A 67 7.67 14.16 -1.36
N ALA A 68 7.90 13.16 -2.22
CA ALA A 68 6.82 12.40 -2.84
C ALA A 68 5.91 11.72 -1.81
N PHE A 69 6.45 11.19 -0.71
CA PHE A 69 5.67 10.59 0.36
C PHE A 69 4.85 11.64 1.11
N MET A 70 5.42 12.80 1.41
CA MET A 70 4.71 13.93 2.03
C MET A 70 3.58 14.47 1.14
N GLU A 71 3.71 14.36 -0.18
CA GLU A 71 2.66 14.65 -1.15
C GLU A 71 1.61 13.52 -1.30
N GLY A 72 1.75 12.41 -0.57
CA GLY A 72 0.83 11.28 -0.61
C GLY A 72 1.07 10.29 -1.76
N LYS A 73 2.19 10.39 -2.49
CA LYS A 73 2.50 9.53 -3.66
C LYS A 73 2.98 8.11 -3.29
N PHE A 74 2.75 7.67 -2.06
CA PHE A 74 2.99 6.30 -1.59
C PHE A 74 1.74 5.39 -1.73
N VAL A 75 0.60 5.97 -2.09
CA VAL A 75 -0.68 5.30 -2.32
C VAL A 75 -1.23 5.62 -3.70
N VAL A 76 -2.13 4.78 -4.19
CA VAL A 76 -2.74 4.90 -5.53
C VAL A 76 -4.27 4.97 -5.43
N GLN A 77 -4.92 5.54 -6.45
CA GLN A 77 -6.38 5.56 -6.59
C GLN A 77 -6.80 5.31 -8.04
N HIS A 78 -7.90 4.58 -8.23
CA HIS A 78 -8.49 4.33 -9.56
C HIS A 78 -9.56 5.39 -9.96
N GLY A 79 -9.73 6.46 -9.18
CA GLY A 79 -10.65 7.56 -9.45
C GLY A 79 -10.57 8.66 -8.38
N ASP A 80 -11.40 9.70 -8.47
CA ASP A 80 -11.30 10.93 -7.67
C ASP A 80 -12.14 10.95 -6.38
N LYS A 81 -12.45 9.79 -5.81
CA LYS A 81 -13.21 9.73 -4.57
C LYS A 81 -12.32 10.09 -3.38
N LYS A 82 -12.84 10.90 -2.45
CA LYS A 82 -12.17 11.11 -1.16
C LYS A 82 -12.13 9.77 -0.40
N PHE A 83 -11.07 9.56 0.38
CA PHE A 83 -10.89 8.36 1.20
C PHE A 83 -10.82 7.04 0.39
N SER A 84 -10.43 7.08 -0.89
CA SER A 84 -10.33 5.88 -1.74
C SER A 84 -8.92 5.48 -2.12
N LEU A 85 -7.89 6.16 -1.59
CA LEU A 85 -6.50 5.77 -1.83
C LEU A 85 -6.24 4.38 -1.24
N MET A 86 -5.31 3.64 -1.83
CA MET A 86 -4.95 2.27 -1.45
C MET A 86 -3.45 2.08 -1.56
N ALA A 87 -2.90 1.20 -0.72
CA ALA A 87 -1.51 0.76 -0.88
C ALA A 87 -1.32 0.14 -2.27
N LEU A 88 -0.13 0.34 -2.85
CA LEU A 88 0.21 -0.17 -4.18
C LEU A 88 0.01 -1.68 -4.29
N ASP A 89 0.49 -2.42 -3.28
CA ASP A 89 0.36 -3.88 -3.20
C ASP A 89 -1.11 -4.33 -3.24
N GLN A 90 -1.97 -3.72 -2.40
CA GLN A 90 -3.41 -3.98 -2.41
C GLN A 90 -4.06 -3.68 -3.76
N SER A 91 -3.64 -2.59 -4.42
CA SER A 91 -4.13 -2.25 -5.75
C SER A 91 -3.72 -3.30 -6.78
N GLN A 92 -2.47 -3.77 -6.73
CA GLN A 92 -1.96 -4.79 -7.63
C GLN A 92 -2.65 -6.13 -7.42
N GLU A 93 -2.85 -6.56 -6.17
CA GLU A 93 -3.61 -7.77 -5.84
C GLU A 93 -5.06 -7.68 -6.36
N HIS A 94 -5.70 -6.52 -6.20
CA HIS A 94 -7.05 -6.30 -6.70
C HIS A 94 -7.12 -6.42 -8.22
N SER A 95 -6.17 -5.80 -8.95
CA SER A 95 -6.06 -5.92 -10.40
C SER A 95 -5.82 -7.37 -10.84
N ILE A 96 -4.91 -8.10 -10.18
CA ILE A 96 -4.62 -9.51 -10.48
C ILE A 96 -5.86 -10.37 -10.25
N LYS A 97 -6.61 -10.11 -9.18
CA LYS A 97 -7.84 -10.84 -8.88
C LYS A 97 -8.89 -10.64 -9.96
N PHE A 98 -9.13 -9.40 -10.39
CA PHE A 98 -10.04 -9.12 -11.50
C PHE A 98 -9.64 -9.83 -12.79
N LEU A 99 -8.36 -9.76 -13.17
CA LEU A 99 -7.86 -10.42 -14.38
C LEU A 99 -8.07 -11.94 -14.32
N LYS A 100 -7.88 -12.56 -13.15
CA LYS A 100 -8.10 -14.01 -12.95
C LYS A 100 -9.57 -14.41 -12.98
N GLU A 101 -10.46 -13.56 -12.47
CA GLU A 101 -11.92 -13.78 -12.51
C GLU A 101 -12.48 -13.64 -13.93
N ASP A 102 -11.99 -12.66 -14.70
CA ASP A 102 -12.43 -12.42 -16.09
C ASP A 102 -11.89 -13.46 -17.08
N SER A 103 -10.73 -14.05 -16.81
CA SER A 103 -10.06 -15.00 -17.73
C SER A 103 -10.31 -16.47 -17.44
N GLY A 104 -11.02 -16.83 -16.37
CA GLY A 104 -11.42 -18.21 -16.08
C GLY A 104 -10.29 -19.26 -16.14
N SER A 105 -9.01 -18.88 -15.94
CA SER A 105 -7.88 -19.74 -16.29
C SER A 105 -6.76 -19.77 -15.26
N LYS A 106 -6.31 -21.01 -15.00
CA LYS A 106 -5.22 -21.40 -14.10
C LYS A 106 -3.88 -20.83 -14.56
N GLY A 107 -3.08 -20.34 -13.60
CA GLY A 107 -1.61 -20.37 -13.57
C GLY A 107 -0.86 -19.89 -14.82
N LEU A 108 -0.44 -18.63 -14.82
CA LEU A 108 0.53 -18.10 -15.79
C LEU A 108 1.97 -18.34 -15.29
N TYR A 109 2.46 -19.58 -15.40
CA TYR A 109 3.88 -19.82 -15.64
C TYR A 109 3.99 -20.33 -17.07
N GLY A 110 4.40 -19.43 -17.96
CA GLY A 110 4.59 -19.71 -19.38
C GLY A 110 3.47 -19.12 -20.22
N GLN A 111 3.70 -17.95 -20.79
CA GLN A 111 4.07 -17.87 -22.21
C GLN A 111 4.28 -16.39 -22.57
N HIS A 112 5.49 -16.13 -23.05
CA HIS A 112 5.84 -14.95 -23.83
C HIS A 112 4.81 -14.82 -24.98
N GLU A 113 3.85 -13.90 -24.92
CA GLU A 113 3.15 -13.36 -26.11
C GLU A 113 2.13 -12.21 -25.82
N GLU A 114 2.05 -11.66 -24.60
CA GLU A 114 0.98 -10.71 -24.23
C GLU A 114 1.15 -9.26 -24.75
N LYS A 115 2.18 -8.98 -25.56
CA LYS A 115 2.46 -7.62 -26.05
C LYS A 115 1.54 -7.17 -27.21
N GLU A 116 0.81 -8.07 -27.86
CA GLU A 116 -0.08 -7.72 -28.98
C GLU A 116 -1.50 -7.33 -28.55
N ILE A 117 -2.05 -7.89 -27.47
CA ILE A 117 -3.46 -7.68 -27.10
C ILE A 117 -3.71 -6.26 -26.57
N ILE A 118 -2.72 -5.66 -25.88
CA ILE A 118 -2.85 -4.30 -25.30
C ILE A 118 -2.97 -3.21 -26.38
N LYS A 119 -2.57 -3.48 -27.64
CA LYS A 119 -2.74 -2.52 -28.74
C LYS A 119 -4.16 -2.46 -29.30
N LEU A 120 -4.99 -3.50 -29.13
CA LEU A 120 -6.36 -3.54 -29.68
C LEU A 120 -7.43 -2.96 -28.74
N SER A 121 -7.13 -2.71 -27.45
CA SER A 121 -8.14 -2.31 -26.46
C SER A 121 -8.28 -0.81 -26.22
N LYS A 122 -7.64 0.04 -27.05
CA LYS A 122 -7.91 1.49 -27.03
C LYS A 122 -9.03 1.79 -28.04
N PRO A 123 -10.27 2.05 -27.60
CA PRO A 123 -11.23 2.68 -28.50
C PRO A 123 -10.75 4.10 -28.81
N GLU A 124 -10.62 4.39 -30.10
CA GLU A 124 -10.48 5.75 -30.63
C GLU A 124 -11.67 6.58 -30.17
N VAL A 125 -11.41 7.63 -29.39
CA VAL A 125 -12.40 8.62 -29.00
C VAL A 125 -12.54 9.59 -30.16
N LEU A 126 -13.68 9.53 -30.86
CA LEU A 126 -14.27 10.63 -31.61
C LEU A 126 -14.63 11.78 -30.66
#